data_AF-W1YST2-F1
#
_entry.id   AF-W1YST2-F1
#
_cell.length_a   1.000
_cell.length_b   1.000
_cell.length_c   1.000
_cell.angle_alpha   90.00
_cell.angle_beta   90.00
_cell.angle_gamma   90.00
#
_symmetry.space_group_name_H-M   'P 1'
#
loop_
_entity.id
_entity.type
_entity.pdbx_description
1 polymer ?
#
loop_
_entity_poly.entity_id
_entity_poly.type
_entity_poly.pdbx_seq_one_letter_code
_entity_poly.pdbx_strand_id
1 'polypeptide(L)'
;PDAWLKGWDERNGGNLTLRLDDADIAPYHDNFHAQPRYIPLSQPMPLLANTPFIVTGSGKFFRNVQLDPAANLGVVKVDSDGISSYCT
;
A
#
# COMPACT_ATOMS: atom_id res chain seq x y z
N PRO A 1 -8.31 9.34 -10.03
CA PRO A 1 -9.03 10.51 -9.48
C PRO A 1 -10.51 10.55 -9.94
N ASP A 2 -11.29 9.49 -9.63
CA ASP A 2 -12.70 9.36 -10.10
C ASP A 2 -13.72 8.89 -9.05
N ALA A 3 -13.31 8.18 -8.00
CA ALA A 3 -14.26 7.57 -7.06
C ALA A 3 -14.91 8.58 -6.09
N TRP A 4 -14.14 9.60 -5.66
CA TRP A 4 -14.65 10.74 -4.87
C TRP A 4 -15.67 11.60 -5.61
N LEU A 5 -15.38 11.95 -6.88
CA LEU A 5 -16.26 12.81 -7.69
C LEU A 5 -17.60 12.15 -8.02
N LYS A 6 -17.66 10.81 -7.91
CA LYS A 6 -18.89 10.02 -8.09
C LYS A 6 -19.73 9.88 -6.82
N GLY A 7 -19.27 10.42 -5.68
CA GLY A 7 -19.99 10.36 -4.40
C GLY A 7 -20.00 8.96 -3.75
N TRP A 8 -19.10 8.06 -4.16
CA TRP A 8 -19.08 6.68 -3.67
C TRP A 8 -18.17 6.49 -2.45
N ASP A 9 -17.27 7.43 -2.18
CA ASP A 9 -16.32 7.39 -1.05
C ASP A 9 -16.59 8.53 -0.04
N GLU A 10 -17.77 8.55 0.58
CA GLU A 10 -18.01 9.50 1.68
C GLU A 10 -17.17 9.13 2.91
N ARG A 11 -16.32 10.08 3.34
CA ARG A 11 -15.47 10.02 4.55
C ARG A 11 -14.31 9.01 4.43
N ASN A 12 -14.35 7.91 5.19
CA ASN A 12 -13.31 6.85 5.17
C ASN A 12 -13.78 5.64 4.34
N GLY A 13 -14.87 5.81 3.56
CA GLY A 13 -15.65 4.74 2.93
C GLY A 13 -15.04 4.12 1.68
N GLY A 14 -13.72 4.13 1.55
CA GLY A 14 -13.00 3.50 0.46
C GLY A 14 -11.65 3.00 0.94
N ASN A 15 -11.19 1.88 0.41
CA ASN A 15 -9.80 1.48 0.47
C ASN A 15 -9.36 1.10 -0.95
N LEU A 16 -8.10 1.35 -1.27
CA LEU A 16 -7.52 0.98 -2.55
C LEU A 16 -6.25 0.20 -2.28
N THR A 17 -6.20 -0.98 -2.87
CA THR A 17 -5.00 -1.81 -2.93
C THR A 17 -4.76 -2.15 -4.39
N LEU A 18 -3.60 -1.78 -4.91
CA LEU A 18 -3.17 -2.12 -6.26
C LEU A 18 -1.92 -3.00 -6.16
N ARG A 19 -1.97 -4.17 -6.79
CA ARG A 19 -0.81 -5.04 -6.95
C ARG A 19 0.15 -4.42 -7.97
N LEU A 20 1.43 -4.39 -7.63
CA LEU A 20 2.51 -3.89 -8.48
C LEU A 20 3.43 -5.04 -8.87
N ASP A 21 4.26 -4.81 -9.88
CA ASP A 21 5.41 -5.65 -10.18
C ASP A 21 6.68 -5.08 -9.52
N ASP A 22 7.69 -5.92 -9.29
CA ASP A 22 8.97 -5.46 -8.71
C ASP A 22 9.64 -4.37 -9.56
N ALA A 23 9.42 -4.41 -10.88
CA ALA A 23 9.94 -3.40 -11.81
C ALA A 23 9.32 -2.00 -11.59
N ASP A 24 8.09 -1.91 -11.07
CA ASP A 24 7.42 -0.63 -10.80
C ASP A 24 8.06 0.10 -9.62
N ILE A 25 8.60 -0.65 -8.66
CA ILE A 25 9.14 -0.10 -7.41
C ILE A 25 10.68 -0.01 -7.42
N ALA A 26 11.34 -0.78 -8.28
CA ALA A 26 12.81 -0.84 -8.34
C ALA A 26 13.50 0.53 -8.53
N PRO A 27 13.01 1.46 -9.36
CA PRO A 27 13.64 2.79 -9.50
C PRO A 27 13.59 3.66 -8.24
N TYR A 28 12.77 3.31 -7.26
CA TYR A 28 12.49 4.11 -6.07
C TYR A 28 13.08 3.51 -4.78
N HIS A 29 13.96 2.51 -4.88
CA HIS A 29 14.57 1.85 -3.72
C HIS A 29 15.23 2.82 -2.74
N ASP A 30 15.82 3.92 -3.22
CA ASP A 30 16.47 4.93 -2.37
C ASP A 30 15.47 5.77 -1.56
N ASN A 31 14.19 5.77 -1.95
CA ASN A 31 13.11 6.44 -1.24
C ASN A 31 12.51 5.58 -0.12
N PHE A 32 12.92 4.31 -0.03
CA PHE A 32 12.39 3.39 0.96
C PHE A 32 12.90 3.70 2.37
N HIS A 33 12.11 3.33 3.36
CA HIS A 33 12.47 3.40 4.75
C HIS A 33 13.70 2.53 4.99
N ALA A 34 14.80 3.16 5.44
CA ALA A 34 16.04 2.45 5.79
C ALA A 34 15.83 1.35 6.86
N GLN A 35 14.76 1.46 7.66
CA GLN A 35 14.31 0.42 8.59
C GLN A 35 12.82 0.12 8.36
N PRO A 36 12.51 -0.83 7.45
CA PRO A 36 11.15 -1.26 7.17
C PRO A 36 10.46 -1.79 8.43
N ARG A 37 9.19 -1.42 8.61
CA ARG A 37 8.35 -1.99 9.68
C ARG A 37 7.68 -3.25 9.16
N TYR A 38 7.81 -4.35 9.88
CA TYR A 38 7.15 -5.62 9.57
C TYR A 38 5.83 -5.73 10.32
N ILE A 39 4.79 -6.17 9.61
CA ILE A 39 3.44 -6.36 10.13
C ILE A 39 2.99 -7.77 9.76
N PRO A 40 2.70 -8.65 10.73
CA PRO A 40 2.16 -9.98 10.45
C PRO A 40 0.84 -9.91 9.67
N LEU A 41 0.67 -10.78 8.69
CA LEU A 41 -0.62 -11.02 8.06
C LEU A 41 -1.52 -11.79 9.02
N SER A 42 -2.83 -11.61 8.90
CA SER A 42 -3.81 -12.33 9.74
C SER A 42 -3.84 -13.84 9.46
N GLN A 43 -3.40 -14.25 8.27
CA GLN A 43 -3.24 -15.63 7.86
C GLN A 43 -2.11 -15.72 6.81
N PRO A 44 -1.44 -16.88 6.65
CA PRO A 44 -0.46 -17.08 5.59
C PRO A 44 -1.08 -16.91 4.19
N MET A 45 -0.38 -16.19 3.32
CA MET A 45 -0.75 -15.92 1.93
C MET A 45 0.43 -16.21 0.98
N PRO A 46 0.85 -17.48 0.83
CA PRO A 46 2.03 -17.85 0.04
C PRO A 46 1.91 -17.48 -1.45
N LEU A 47 0.69 -17.38 -1.98
CA LEU A 47 0.44 -16.94 -3.35
C LEU A 47 0.80 -15.46 -3.59
N LEU A 48 0.93 -14.68 -2.52
CA LEU A 48 1.33 -13.28 -2.58
C LEU A 48 2.79 -13.08 -2.15
N ALA A 49 3.55 -14.16 -1.91
CA ALA A 49 4.95 -14.06 -1.52
C ALA A 49 5.74 -13.19 -2.50
N ASN A 50 6.61 -12.33 -1.95
CA ASN A 50 7.42 -11.36 -2.70
C ASN A 50 6.61 -10.36 -3.55
N THR A 51 5.30 -10.21 -3.34
CA THR A 51 4.47 -9.32 -4.15
C THR A 51 4.39 -7.93 -3.52
N PRO A 52 4.71 -6.85 -4.26
CA PRO A 52 4.50 -5.49 -3.80
C PRO A 52 3.08 -4.99 -4.08
N PHE A 53 2.61 -4.10 -3.21
CA PHE A 53 1.32 -3.43 -3.29
C PHE A 53 1.46 -1.97 -2.90
N ILE A 54 0.69 -1.10 -3.54
CA ILE A 54 0.41 0.23 -3.01
C ILE A 54 -0.97 0.23 -2.37
N VAL A 55 -1.04 0.72 -1.13
CA VAL A 55 -2.23 0.68 -0.28
C VAL A 55 -2.56 2.07 0.27
N THR A 56 -3.84 2.35 0.43
CA THR A 56 -4.29 3.51 1.22
C THR A 56 -4.11 3.24 2.71
N GLY A 57 -3.55 4.20 3.45
CA GLY A 57 -3.38 4.10 4.89
C GLY A 57 -4.72 4.02 5.65
N SER A 58 -4.73 3.33 6.78
CA SER A 58 -5.93 3.22 7.62
C SER A 58 -6.42 4.60 8.09
N GLY A 59 -7.73 4.85 7.93
CA GLY A 59 -8.37 6.12 8.31
C GLY A 59 -7.98 7.33 7.44
N LYS A 60 -7.31 7.13 6.30
CA LYS A 60 -6.93 8.20 5.39
C LYS A 60 -8.04 8.53 4.40
N PHE A 61 -8.20 9.82 4.12
CA PHE A 61 -9.20 10.30 3.17
C PHE A 61 -8.65 10.22 1.75
N PHE A 62 -9.39 9.61 0.83
CA PHE A 62 -9.04 9.60 -0.61
C PHE A 62 -8.82 11.01 -1.17
N ARG A 63 -9.55 12.00 -0.65
CA ARG A 63 -9.37 13.42 -0.99
C ARG A 63 -7.97 13.94 -0.67
N ASN A 64 -7.31 13.42 0.37
CA ASN A 64 -6.00 13.89 0.79
C ASN A 64 -4.85 13.18 0.08
N VAL A 65 -5.11 12.05 -0.60
CA VAL A 65 -4.10 11.33 -1.39
C VAL A 65 -3.48 12.24 -2.46
N GLN A 66 -4.28 13.09 -3.10
CA GLN A 66 -3.81 14.05 -4.10
C GLN A 66 -3.07 15.27 -3.49
N LEU A 67 -3.23 15.54 -2.19
CA LEU A 67 -2.56 16.65 -1.50
C LEU A 67 -1.21 16.22 -0.91
N ASP A 68 -1.14 15.01 -0.37
CA ASP A 68 0.07 14.43 0.18
C ASP A 68 0.04 12.90 0.00
N PRO A 69 0.53 12.38 -1.14
CA PRO A 69 0.51 10.95 -1.41
C PRO A 69 1.29 10.15 -0.35
N ALA A 70 2.44 10.63 0.11
CA ALA A 70 3.30 9.92 1.06
C ALA A 70 2.66 9.78 2.45
N ALA A 71 1.87 10.76 2.89
CA ALA A 71 1.16 10.67 4.17
C ALA A 71 -0.13 9.83 4.12
N ASN A 72 -0.61 9.47 2.94
CA ASN A 72 -1.91 8.82 2.73
C ASN A 72 -1.84 7.46 2.01
N LEU A 73 -0.76 7.17 1.29
CA LEU A 73 -0.45 5.91 0.64
C LEU A 73 0.81 5.29 1.25
N GLY A 74 0.90 3.96 1.22
CA GLY A 74 2.12 3.23 1.54
C GLY A 74 2.38 2.17 0.49
N VAL A 75 3.65 1.93 0.19
CA VAL A 75 4.08 0.74 -0.56
C VAL A 75 4.47 -0.32 0.45
N VAL A 76 3.90 -1.51 0.29
CA VAL A 76 4.19 -2.67 1.13
C VAL A 76 4.57 -3.85 0.26
N LYS A 77 5.50 -4.67 0.71
CA LYS A 77 5.85 -5.93 0.06
C LYS A 77 5.62 -7.09 1.02
N VAL A 78 4.95 -8.13 0.54
CA VAL A 78 4.79 -9.38 1.28
C VAL A 78 6.15 -10.11 1.29
N ASP A 79 6.52 -10.66 2.44
CA ASP A 79 7.76 -11.42 2.58
C ASP A 79 7.79 -12.69 1.72
N SER A 80 8.93 -13.39 1.72
CA SER A 80 9.13 -14.60 0.92
C SER A 80 8.22 -15.76 1.34
N ASP A 81 7.77 -15.75 2.59
CA ASP A 81 7.04 -16.86 3.19
C ASP A 81 5.52 -16.62 3.15
N GLY A 82 5.10 -15.41 2.80
CA GLY A 82 3.70 -14.99 2.77
C GLY A 82 3.12 -14.83 4.18
N ILE A 83 3.92 -14.53 5.19
CA ILE A 83 3.47 -14.51 6.61
C ILE A 83 3.40 -13.07 7.14
N SER A 84 4.22 -12.17 6.62
CA SER A 84 4.22 -10.75 6.97
C SER A 84 4.34 -9.86 5.75
N SER A 85 4.05 -8.56 5.93
CA SER A 85 4.38 -7.52 4.96
C SER A 85 5.26 -6.46 5.62
N TYR A 86 6.02 -5.73 4.81
CA TYR A 86 6.86 -4.64 5.28
C TYR A 86 6.69 -3.39 4.41
N CYS A 87 6.71 -2.22 5.05
CA CYS A 87 6.68 -0.95 4.33
C CYS A 87 8.05 -0.68 3.71
N THR A 88 8.08 -0.60 2.39
CA THR A 88 9.25 -0.19 1.62
C THR A 88 9.25 1.33 1.53
#